data_AF-A0A832I211-F1
#
_entry.id   AF-A0A832I211-F1
#
_cell.length_a   1.000
_cell.length_b   1.000
_cell.length_c   1.000
_cell.angle_alpha   90.00
_cell.angle_beta   90.00
_cell.angle_gamma   90.00
#
_symmetry.space_group_name_H-M   'P 1'
#
loop_
_entity.id
_entity.type
_entity.pdbx_description
1 polymer ?
#
loop_
_entity_poly.entity_id
_entity_poly.type
_entity_poly.pdbx_seq_one_letter_code
_entity_poly.pdbx_strand_id
1 'polypeptide(L)'
;MEIKSLRVHPSNGEILMTALPQSSRRELSLLKLTEERGIVSKACQIMGYHRDSFYETARAFQAGGVIGLLAQRRGRRSPPQPGGA
;
A
#
# COMPACT_ATOMS: atom_id res chain seq x y z
N MET A 1 13.32 -5.53 -6.38
CA MET A 1 12.40 -5.52 -5.22
C MET A 1 11.53 -6.75 -5.29
N GLU A 2 12.02 -7.89 -4.80
CA GLU A 2 11.17 -9.06 -4.62
C GLU A 2 10.32 -8.84 -3.36
N ILE A 3 9.04 -8.58 -3.56
CA ILE A 3 7.98 -8.50 -2.53
C ILE A 3 7.88 -9.76 -1.64
N LYS A 4 8.63 -10.82 -1.94
CA LYS A 4 8.64 -12.11 -1.22
C LYS A 4 9.15 -12.05 0.23
N SER A 5 9.70 -10.91 0.68
CA SER A 5 10.19 -10.74 2.05
C SER A 5 9.38 -9.73 2.87
N LEU A 6 8.08 -9.57 2.57
CA LEU A 6 7.19 -8.95 3.55
C LEU A 6 6.87 -9.94 4.65
N ARG A 7 7.66 -9.89 5.73
CA ARG A 7 7.30 -10.50 7.00
C ARG A 7 6.11 -9.73 7.58
N VAL A 8 4.90 -10.06 7.12
CA VAL A 8 3.66 -9.57 7.73
C VAL A 8 3.55 -10.22 9.10
N HIS A 9 3.88 -9.48 10.16
CA HIS A 9 3.61 -9.89 11.53
C HIS A 9 2.09 -9.80 11.76
N PRO A 10 1.39 -10.92 12.03
CA PRO A 10 -0.07 -10.96 12.00
C PRO A 10 -0.78 -10.39 13.23
N SER A 11 -0.09 -9.75 14.19
CA SER A 11 -0.68 -9.62 15.52
C SER A 11 -1.69 -8.47 15.73
N ASN A 12 -1.85 -7.49 14.81
CA ASN A 12 -2.79 -6.35 15.00
C ASN A 12 -3.62 -5.96 13.73
N GLY A 13 -3.44 -6.62 12.59
CA GLY A 13 -3.97 -6.14 11.29
C GLY A 13 -5.44 -6.45 11.01
N GLU A 14 -6.02 -7.40 11.74
CA GLU A 14 -7.36 -7.94 11.53
C GLU A 14 -8.47 -7.00 12.01
N ILE A 15 -8.26 -6.25 13.09
CA ILE A 15 -9.27 -5.28 13.57
C ILE A 15 -9.38 -4.08 12.60
N LEU A 16 -8.27 -3.73 11.94
CA LEU A 16 -8.26 -2.63 10.97
C LEU A 16 -8.96 -2.97 9.66
N MET A 17 -8.92 -4.22 9.18
CA MET A 17 -9.47 -4.58 7.86
C MET A 17 -10.97 -4.25 7.69
N THR A 18 -11.70 -4.12 8.80
CA THR A 18 -13.12 -3.73 8.86
C THR A 18 -13.30 -2.20 8.98
N ALA A 19 -12.32 -1.49 9.55
CA ALA A 19 -12.32 -0.02 9.71
C ALA A 19 -11.59 0.74 8.57
N LEU A 20 -11.00 0.02 7.61
CA LEU A 20 -10.29 0.62 6.49
C LEU A 20 -11.26 1.20 5.44
N PRO A 21 -10.91 2.36 4.84
CA PRO A 21 -11.65 2.87 3.70
C PRO A 21 -11.53 1.90 2.51
N GLN A 22 -12.56 1.89 1.66
CA GLN A 22 -12.66 0.99 0.50
C GLN A 22 -11.44 1.08 -0.43
N SER A 23 -10.79 2.25 -0.51
CA SER A 23 -9.53 2.43 -1.24
C SER A 23 -8.37 1.62 -0.66
N SER A 24 -8.22 1.54 0.66
CA SER A 24 -7.16 0.75 1.31
C SER A 24 -7.39 -0.76 1.11
N ARG A 25 -8.65 -1.20 1.11
CA ARG A 25 -9.02 -2.59 0.79
C ARG A 25 -8.62 -2.98 -0.63
N ARG A 26 -8.87 -2.10 -1.60
CA ARG A 26 -8.47 -2.32 -3.01
C ARG A 26 -6.96 -2.41 -3.17
N GLU A 27 -6.20 -1.58 -2.47
CA GLU A 27 -4.73 -1.61 -2.55
C GLU A 27 -4.14 -2.86 -1.88
N LEU A 28 -4.72 -3.33 -0.76
CA LEU A 28 -4.34 -4.60 -0.15
C LEU A 28 -4.62 -5.79 -1.08
N SER A 29 -5.76 -5.78 -1.77
CA SER A 29 -6.04 -6.79 -2.80
C SER A 29 -5.04 -6.71 -3.95
N LEU A 30 -4.64 -5.51 -4.38
CA LEU A 30 -3.63 -5.30 -5.42
C LEU A 30 -2.25 -5.84 -4.98
N LEU A 31 -1.82 -5.55 -3.76
CA LEU A 31 -0.58 -6.07 -3.17
C LEU A 31 -0.57 -7.59 -3.16
N LYS A 32 -1.64 -8.22 -2.65
CA LYS A 32 -1.79 -9.69 -2.65
C LYS A 32 -1.78 -10.29 -4.04
N LEU A 33 -2.46 -9.66 -5.01
CA LEU A 33 -2.48 -10.11 -6.41
C LEU A 33 -1.08 -10.09 -7.02
N THR A 34 -0.31 -9.08 -6.65
CA THR A 34 1.03 -8.85 -7.15
C THR A 34 2.04 -9.77 -6.48
N GLU A 35 1.89 -10.05 -5.19
CA GLU A 35 2.67 -11.06 -4.46
C GLU A 35 2.47 -12.46 -5.03
N GLU A 36 1.24 -12.82 -5.38
CA GLU A 36 0.94 -14.15 -5.91
C GLU A 36 1.45 -14.33 -7.35
N ARG A 37 1.28 -13.30 -8.22
CA ARG A 37 1.65 -13.41 -9.64
C ARG A 37 3.05 -12.89 -9.98
N GLY A 38 3.67 -12.07 -9.12
CA GLY A 38 4.96 -11.41 -9.38
C GLY A 38 4.93 -10.28 -10.42
N ILE A 39 3.77 -9.93 -10.99
CA ILE A 39 3.66 -9.00 -12.13
C ILE A 39 2.89 -7.73 -11.73
N VAL A 40 3.62 -6.71 -11.25
CA VAL A 40 3.07 -5.41 -10.85
C VAL A 40 2.26 -4.75 -11.98
N SER A 41 2.81 -4.74 -13.19
CA SER A 41 2.23 -4.04 -14.34
C SER A 41 0.85 -4.58 -14.72
N LYS A 42 0.65 -5.91 -14.67
CA LYS A 42 -0.62 -6.54 -15.06
C LYS A 42 -1.70 -6.28 -14.01
N ALA A 43 -1.34 -6.40 -12.73
CA ALA A 43 -2.26 -6.13 -11.62
C ALA A 43 -2.70 -4.66 -11.59
N CYS A 44 -1.75 -3.74 -11.79
CA CYS A 44 -2.01 -2.30 -11.92
C CYS A 44 -2.95 -1.98 -13.10
N GLN A 45 -2.74 -2.62 -14.25
CA GLN A 45 -3.57 -2.42 -15.44
C GLN A 45 -5.01 -2.91 -15.24
N ILE A 46 -5.21 -4.06 -14.60
CA ILE A 46 -6.54 -4.65 -14.33
C ILE A 46 -7.30 -3.81 -13.29
N MET A 47 -6.61 -3.34 -12.25
CA MET A 47 -7.21 -2.58 -11.15
C MET A 47 -7.35 -1.08 -11.45
N GLY A 48 -6.76 -0.58 -12.54
CA GLY A 48 -6.75 0.84 -12.89
C GLY A 48 -5.85 1.69 -11.98
N TYR A 49 -4.78 1.09 -11.43
CA TYR A 49 -3.81 1.78 -10.59
C TYR A 49 -2.54 2.10 -11.36
N HIS A 50 -1.87 3.21 -10.98
CA HIS A 50 -0.57 3.57 -11.55
C HIS A 50 0.54 2.80 -10.85
N ARG A 51 1.61 2.45 -11.60
CA ARG A 51 2.78 1.76 -11.02
C ARG A 51 3.42 2.57 -9.88
N ASP A 52 3.44 3.89 -10.02
CA ASP A 52 4.01 4.78 -9.00
C ASP A 52 3.29 4.65 -7.65
N SER A 53 1.96 4.75 -7.67
CA SER A 53 1.11 4.54 -6.49
C SER A 53 1.34 3.16 -5.87
N PHE A 54 1.57 2.13 -6.68
CA PHE A 54 1.87 0.80 -6.16
C PHE A 54 3.19 0.77 -5.36
N TYR A 55 4.27 1.38 -5.87
CA TYR A 55 5.54 1.42 -5.15
C TYR A 55 5.47 2.26 -3.87
N GLU A 56 4.70 3.34 -3.87
CA GLU A 56 4.38 4.09 -2.64
C GLU A 56 3.69 3.17 -1.64
N THR A 57 2.55 2.59 -2.01
CA THR A 57 1.76 1.67 -1.18
C THR A 57 2.60 0.51 -0.66
N ALA A 58 3.40 -0.13 -1.52
CA ALA A 58 4.27 -1.24 -1.15
C ALA A 58 5.37 -0.83 -0.18
N ARG A 59 5.92 0.40 -0.28
CA ARG A 59 6.89 0.92 0.69
C ARG A 59 6.25 1.16 2.06
N ALA A 60 5.07 1.76 2.09
CA ALA A 60 4.35 1.99 3.33
C ALA A 60 3.91 0.67 4.01
N PHE A 61 3.48 -0.30 3.20
CA PHE A 61 3.12 -1.62 3.67
C PHE A 61 4.36 -2.42 4.15
N GLN A 62 5.52 -2.25 3.53
CA GLN A 62 6.78 -2.79 4.06
C GLN A 62 7.23 -2.10 5.36
N ALA A 63 7.05 -0.79 5.46
CA ALA A 63 7.49 -0.01 6.62
C ALA A 63 6.64 -0.24 7.87
N GLY A 64 5.32 -0.43 7.72
CA GLY A 64 4.40 -0.52 8.85
C GLY A 64 3.16 -1.39 8.61
N GLY A 65 3.19 -2.28 7.62
CA GLY A 65 2.05 -3.12 7.27
C GLY A 65 0.80 -2.31 6.92
N VAL A 66 -0.35 -2.82 7.33
CA VAL A 66 -1.66 -2.19 7.10
C VAL A 66 -1.73 -0.78 7.71
N ILE A 67 -1.10 -0.59 8.88
CA ILE A 67 -1.04 0.71 9.57
C ILE A 67 -0.22 1.71 8.75
N GLY A 68 0.95 1.30 8.26
CA GLY A 68 1.81 2.13 7.42
C GLY A 68 1.11 2.55 6.14
N LEU A 69 0.41 1.62 5.50
CA LEU A 69 -0.41 1.92 4.32
C LEU A 69 -1.52 2.94 4.61
N LEU A 70 -2.23 2.78 5.72
CA LEU A 70 -3.27 3.73 6.14
C LEU A 70 -2.67 5.11 6.47
N ALA A 71 -1.51 5.13 7.13
CA ALA A 71 -0.78 6.35 7.47
C ALA A 71 -0.33 7.10 6.22
N GLN A 72 0.20 6.41 5.20
CA GLN A 72 0.56 7.03 3.92
C GLN A 72 -0.65 7.65 3.23
N ARG A 73 -1.79 6.94 3.17
CA ARG A 73 -3.02 7.46 2.56
C ARG A 73 -3.58 8.66 3.33
N ARG A 74 -3.43 8.68 4.66
CA ARG A 74 -3.77 9.87 5.48
C ARG A 74 -2.76 11.01 5.28
N GLY A 75 -1.48 10.70 5.11
CA GLY A 75 -0.37 11.65 4.89
C GLY A 75 -0.31 12.26 3.49
N ARG A 76 -0.91 11.63 2.47
CA ARG A 76 -1.08 12.20 1.13
C ARG A 76 -1.99 13.45 1.09
N ARG A 77 -2.54 13.85 2.24
CA ARG A 77 -3.25 15.11 2.48
C ARG A 77 -2.36 16.24 3.04
N SER A 78 -1.04 16.12 2.98
CA SER A 78 -0.15 17.25 3.25
C SER A 78 0.27 17.96 1.94
N PRO A 79 0.08 19.28 1.83
CA PRO A 79 0.45 20.06 0.64
C PRO A 79 1.96 20.10 0.44
N PRO A 80 2.45 20.46 -0.77
CA PRO A 80 3.86 20.77 -0.97
C PRO A 80 4.28 21.85 0.02
N GLN A 81 5.29 21.56 0.84
CA GLN A 81 6.07 22.56 1.53
C GLN A 81 7.11 23.08 0.52
N PRO A 82 7.08 24.36 0.13
CA PRO A 82 8.31 25.07 -0.18
C PRO A 82 8.41 26.30 0.71
N GLY A 83 9.56 26.45 1.38
CA GLY A 83 9.88 27.69 2.10
C GLY A 83 10.74 27.52 3.33
N GLY A 84 11.79 26.71 3.24
CA GLY A 84 12.96 26.95 4.08
C GLY A 84 13.81 28.02 3.40
N ALA A 85 13.75 29.25 3.93
CA ALA A 85 14.74 30.30 3.78
C ALA A 85 14.55 31.28 4.95
#